data_AF-A0A935ZAC3-F1
#
_entry.id   AF-A0A935ZAC3-F1
#
_cell.length_a   1.000
_cell.length_b   1.000
_cell.length_c   1.000
_cell.angle_alpha   90.00
_cell.angle_beta   90.00
_cell.angle_gamma   90.00
#
_symmetry.space_group_name_H-M   'P 1'
#
loop_
_entity.id
_entity.type
_entity.pdbx_description
1 polymer ?
#
loop_
_entity_poly.entity_id
_entity_poly.type
_entity_poly.pdbx_seq_one_letter_code
_entity_poly.pdbx_strand_id
1 'polypeptide(L)'
;MRTTTTTTLGIVTALFALAIGGCYQGLSGDAPGQADTGPTRDDGAAGEGGESGEAPGTPEDPGIEQPFEPPTSEVELLPFHVRMANLAKVAGVSTDDAMFLDLYTRRYQLGDHDYANGVAPDLKWSPERMETWLKGIKPVCNDPRFQARYPDLATDPTALVKAAFARAPDDEELAAFEQVKSGQPDGAGQYRMVCLAVLTSLEFVAR
;
A
#
# COMPACT_ATOMS: atom_id res chain seq x y z
N MET A 1 -56.53 -1.34 34.89
CA MET A 1 -55.28 -1.24 35.66
C MET A 1 -54.25 -0.57 34.76
N ARG A 2 -53.81 0.64 35.09
CA ARG A 2 -52.78 1.39 34.34
C ARG A 2 -51.43 1.13 34.99
N THR A 3 -50.52 0.51 34.28
CA THR A 3 -49.13 0.32 34.69
C THR A 3 -48.27 1.42 34.08
N THR A 4 -47.73 2.28 34.93
CA THR A 4 -46.80 3.36 34.59
C THR A 4 -45.39 2.80 34.71
N THR A 5 -44.64 2.72 33.62
CA THR A 5 -43.22 2.31 33.63
C THR A 5 -42.35 3.54 33.46
N THR A 6 -41.61 3.88 34.52
CA THR A 6 -40.69 5.02 34.60
C THR A 6 -39.38 4.69 33.90
N THR A 7 -39.01 5.46 32.87
CA THR A 7 -37.72 5.38 32.18
C THR A 7 -36.74 6.37 32.82
N THR A 8 -35.66 5.87 33.40
CA THR A 8 -34.56 6.70 33.93
C THR A 8 -33.48 6.85 32.85
N LEU A 9 -33.39 8.05 32.26
CA LEU A 9 -32.37 8.41 31.27
C LEU A 9 -31.11 8.90 32.02
N GLY A 10 -30.04 8.11 32.00
CA GLY A 10 -28.73 8.50 32.54
C GLY A 10 -27.97 9.34 31.51
N ILE A 11 -27.89 10.65 31.73
CA ILE A 11 -27.06 11.59 30.98
C ILE A 11 -25.63 11.48 31.52
N VAL A 12 -24.70 10.95 30.72
CA VAL A 12 -23.26 11.02 31.01
C VAL A 12 -22.65 12.12 30.13
N THR A 13 -22.53 13.29 30.73
CA THR A 13 -21.79 14.44 30.20
C THR A 13 -20.30 14.20 30.45
N ALA A 14 -19.52 13.91 29.41
CA ALA A 14 -18.06 13.92 29.49
C ALA A 14 -17.52 15.20 28.83
N LEU A 15 -16.96 16.06 29.69
CA LEU A 15 -16.38 17.34 29.34
C LEU A 15 -15.11 17.20 28.47
N PHE A 16 -15.02 18.14 27.53
CA PHE A 16 -13.83 18.59 26.82
C PHE A 16 -12.63 18.87 27.74
N ALA A 17 -11.44 18.44 27.33
CA ALA A 17 -10.18 19.04 27.71
C ALA A 17 -9.38 19.39 26.44
N LEU A 18 -9.42 20.67 26.07
CA LEU A 18 -8.47 21.30 25.15
C LEU A 18 -7.11 21.40 25.87
N ALA A 19 -6.06 20.80 25.30
CA ALA A 19 -4.68 21.13 25.64
C ALA A 19 -4.01 21.74 24.41
N ILE A 20 -3.54 22.96 24.60
CA ILE A 20 -2.93 23.88 23.65
C ILE A 20 -1.43 23.95 24.02
N GLY A 21 -0.54 23.92 23.03
CA GLY A 21 0.91 24.13 23.14
C GLY A 21 1.66 23.24 22.15
N GLY A 22 2.22 23.73 21.03
CA GLY A 22 3.33 24.69 20.92
C GLY A 22 4.64 23.90 21.03
N CYS A 23 5.50 23.78 20.02
CA CYS A 23 6.27 24.85 19.41
C CYS A 23 6.68 24.56 17.96
N TYR A 24 6.49 25.58 17.12
CA TYR A 24 7.04 25.73 15.78
C TYR A 24 8.47 26.30 15.89
N GLN A 25 9.47 25.58 15.41
CA GLN A 25 10.82 26.07 15.08
C GLN A 25 11.11 25.56 13.66
N GLY A 26 11.65 26.29 12.71
CA GLY A 26 12.01 27.68 12.53
C GLY A 26 12.42 27.76 11.06
N LEU A 27 11.92 28.77 10.35
CA LEU A 27 12.33 29.07 8.97
C LEU A 27 13.59 29.93 9.02
N SER A 28 14.67 29.42 8.43
CA SER A 28 15.86 30.14 7.98
C SER A 28 16.37 29.27 6.82
N GLY A 29 16.29 29.62 5.54
CA GLY A 29 16.57 30.91 4.93
C GLY A 29 17.98 30.85 4.37
N ASP A 30 18.16 30.27 3.18
CA ASP A 30 19.28 30.61 2.30
C ASP A 30 18.98 30.31 0.82
N ALA A 31 19.51 31.18 -0.03
CA ALA A 31 19.11 31.47 -1.41
C ALA A 31 19.55 30.43 -2.46
N PRO A 32 18.95 30.41 -3.67
CA PRO A 32 19.42 29.61 -4.79
C PRO A 32 20.58 30.30 -5.50
N GLY A 33 21.77 29.70 -5.42
CA GLY A 33 22.94 30.10 -6.18
C GLY A 33 23.71 28.86 -6.61
N GLN A 34 23.68 28.58 -7.91
CA GLN A 34 24.85 28.31 -8.77
C GLN A 34 24.43 27.34 -9.88
N ALA A 35 24.22 27.88 -11.08
CA ALA A 35 24.28 27.11 -12.29
C ALA A 35 25.74 26.69 -12.50
N ASP A 36 26.00 25.38 -12.57
CA ASP A 36 27.26 24.86 -13.08
C ASP A 36 27.03 24.39 -14.52
N THR A 37 27.45 25.23 -15.45
CA THR A 37 27.58 24.94 -16.87
C THR A 37 29.07 24.85 -17.18
N GLY A 38 29.58 23.66 -17.47
CA GLY A 38 30.98 23.52 -17.89
C GLY A 38 31.37 22.08 -18.28
N PRO A 39 32.34 21.90 -19.19
CA PRO A 39 32.03 21.16 -20.42
C PRO A 39 32.99 20.00 -20.75
N THR A 40 32.73 19.42 -21.93
CA THR A 40 33.58 18.62 -22.83
C THR A 40 33.75 17.13 -22.54
N ARG A 41 33.12 16.32 -23.40
CA ARG A 41 33.51 14.94 -23.71
C ARG A 41 34.58 15.04 -24.79
N ASP A 42 35.76 14.53 -24.47
CA ASP A 42 36.94 14.50 -25.32
C ASP A 42 36.78 13.37 -26.35
N ASP A 43 36.79 13.75 -27.63
CA ASP A 43 36.82 12.86 -28.78
C ASP A 43 38.29 12.60 -29.15
N GLY A 44 38.77 11.38 -28.93
CA GLY A 44 40.04 10.90 -29.45
C GLY A 44 39.99 9.38 -29.56
N ALA A 45 39.92 8.77 -30.74
CA ALA A 45 40.89 8.72 -31.85
C ALA A 45 41.51 7.33 -31.93
N ALA A 46 41.18 6.68 -33.04
CA ALA A 46 41.83 5.58 -33.76
C ALA A 46 43.13 4.99 -33.18
N GLY A 47 43.08 3.67 -32.95
CA GLY A 47 44.25 2.78 -32.98
C GLY A 47 44.02 1.71 -34.05
N GLU A 48 44.65 1.88 -35.20
CA GLU A 48 44.89 0.82 -36.19
C GLU A 48 45.95 -0.14 -35.66
N GLY A 49 45.73 -1.45 -35.79
CA GLY A 49 46.77 -2.43 -35.52
C GLY A 49 46.31 -3.88 -35.63
N GLY A 50 46.71 -4.55 -36.70
CA GLY A 50 47.28 -5.89 -36.60
C GLY A 50 46.35 -7.09 -36.79
N GLU A 51 46.33 -7.56 -38.03
CA GLU A 51 45.91 -8.88 -38.51
C GLU A 51 46.47 -10.07 -37.69
N SER A 52 45.61 -11.04 -37.37
CA SER A 52 45.96 -12.47 -37.15
C SER A 52 44.67 -13.30 -37.24
N GLY A 53 44.66 -14.31 -38.12
CA GLY A 53 43.46 -15.02 -38.55
C GLY A 53 42.73 -15.84 -37.49
N GLU A 54 41.41 -15.91 -37.65
CA GLU A 54 40.53 -16.76 -36.85
C GLU A 54 39.79 -17.72 -37.79
N ALA A 55 39.94 -19.02 -37.53
CA ALA A 55 39.11 -20.05 -38.14
C ALA A 55 37.63 -19.82 -37.75
N PRO A 56 36.63 -20.23 -38.56
CA PRO A 56 35.23 -20.08 -38.16
C PRO A 56 34.98 -20.95 -36.93
N GLY A 57 34.94 -20.28 -35.77
CA GLY A 57 34.46 -20.84 -34.52
C GLY A 57 33.04 -21.34 -34.69
N THR A 58 32.77 -22.47 -34.05
CA THR A 58 31.46 -23.12 -33.91
C THR A 58 30.37 -22.09 -33.59
N PRO A 59 29.13 -22.21 -34.13
CA PRO A 59 28.04 -21.33 -33.74
C PRO A 59 27.91 -21.35 -32.22
N GLU A 60 28.10 -20.19 -31.59
CA GLU A 60 27.74 -20.01 -30.20
C GLU A 60 26.24 -20.28 -30.10
N ASP A 61 25.89 -21.34 -29.38
CA ASP A 61 24.53 -21.60 -28.92
C ASP A 61 24.02 -20.29 -28.29
N PRO A 62 22.93 -19.66 -28.80
CA PRO A 62 22.44 -18.41 -28.27
C PRO A 62 22.07 -18.67 -26.82
N GLY A 63 22.99 -18.28 -25.93
CA GLY A 63 23.00 -18.67 -24.54
C GLY A 63 21.63 -18.47 -23.95
N ILE A 64 21.14 -19.50 -23.26
CA ILE A 64 19.93 -19.46 -22.46
C ILE A 64 19.89 -18.11 -21.75
N GLU A 65 18.95 -17.25 -22.15
CA GLU A 65 18.74 -15.95 -21.50
C GLU A 65 18.66 -16.21 -20.00
N GLN A 66 19.52 -15.53 -19.24
CA GLN A 66 19.54 -15.66 -17.79
C GLN A 66 18.10 -15.51 -17.28
N PRO A 67 17.59 -16.44 -16.46
CA PRO A 67 16.25 -16.31 -15.88
C PRO A 67 16.10 -14.94 -15.23
N PHE A 68 14.96 -14.29 -15.43
CA PHE A 68 14.65 -13.04 -14.74
C PHE A 68 14.76 -13.27 -13.22
N GLU A 69 15.77 -12.70 -12.60
CA GLU A 69 15.92 -12.66 -11.15
C GLU A 69 15.29 -11.37 -10.64
N PRO A 70 14.15 -11.44 -9.93
CA PRO A 70 13.60 -10.25 -9.29
C PRO A 70 14.60 -9.75 -8.23
N PRO A 71 14.77 -8.43 -8.07
CA PRO A 71 15.60 -7.88 -7.00
C PRO A 71 15.03 -8.32 -5.65
N THR A 72 15.76 -9.18 -4.94
CA THR A 72 15.33 -9.75 -3.65
C THR A 72 15.86 -8.98 -2.43
N SER A 73 16.62 -7.91 -2.65
CA SER A 73 17.41 -7.30 -1.57
C SER A 73 16.54 -6.52 -0.58
N GLU A 74 15.42 -5.93 -0.99
CA GLU A 74 14.52 -5.18 -0.11
C GLU A 74 13.06 -5.24 -0.60
N VAL A 75 12.11 -5.43 0.31
CA VAL A 75 10.67 -5.36 0.03
C VAL A 75 10.29 -3.91 -0.25
N GLU A 76 9.87 -3.61 -1.48
CA GLU A 76 9.46 -2.27 -1.88
C GLU A 76 7.94 -2.16 -1.96
N LEU A 77 7.40 -1.01 -1.60
CA LEU A 77 6.00 -0.70 -1.84
C LEU A 77 5.69 -0.65 -3.33
N LEU A 78 4.52 -1.15 -3.69
CA LEU A 78 3.86 -0.78 -4.94
C LEU A 78 3.62 0.74 -4.96
N PRO A 79 3.79 1.41 -6.11
CA PRO A 79 3.43 2.82 -6.25
C PRO A 79 2.00 3.07 -5.77
N PHE A 80 1.77 4.22 -5.11
CA PHE A 80 0.48 4.51 -4.48
C PHE A 80 -0.71 4.34 -5.43
N HIS A 81 -0.61 4.86 -6.67
CA HIS A 81 -1.66 4.73 -7.68
C HIS A 81 -1.95 3.26 -8.06
N VAL A 82 -0.96 2.38 -8.04
CA VAL A 82 -1.14 0.94 -8.31
C VAL A 82 -1.91 0.29 -7.17
N ARG A 83 -1.55 0.60 -5.91
CA ARG A 83 -2.30 0.14 -4.73
C ARG A 83 -3.77 0.60 -4.78
N MET A 84 -4.01 1.85 -5.15
CA MET A 84 -5.36 2.38 -5.31
C MET A 84 -6.13 1.69 -6.45
N ALA A 85 -5.48 1.41 -7.58
CA ALA A 85 -6.11 0.69 -8.69
C ALA A 85 -6.49 -0.75 -8.30
N ASN A 86 -5.60 -1.46 -7.59
CA ASN A 86 -5.87 -2.80 -7.07
C ASN A 86 -7.04 -2.78 -6.07
N LEU A 87 -7.05 -1.81 -5.15
CA LEU A 87 -8.12 -1.67 -4.16
C LEU A 87 -9.46 -1.33 -4.81
N ALA A 88 -9.49 -0.43 -5.79
CA ALA A 88 -10.68 -0.07 -6.56
C ALA A 88 -11.25 -1.27 -7.32
N LYS A 89 -10.39 -2.06 -7.97
CA LYS A 89 -10.77 -3.31 -8.65
C LYS A 89 -11.42 -4.30 -7.69
N VAL A 90 -10.84 -4.48 -6.50
CA VAL A 90 -11.35 -5.39 -5.47
C VAL A 90 -12.69 -4.89 -4.93
N ALA A 91 -12.77 -3.61 -4.57
CA ALA A 91 -14.00 -2.98 -4.10
C ALA A 91 -15.10 -2.88 -5.17
N GLY A 92 -14.75 -2.98 -6.45
CA GLY A 92 -15.70 -2.86 -7.57
C GLY A 92 -16.20 -1.43 -7.78
N VAL A 93 -15.36 -0.44 -7.49
CA VAL A 93 -15.67 0.99 -7.64
C VAL A 93 -14.58 1.71 -8.42
N SER A 94 -14.80 2.99 -8.73
CA SER A 94 -13.79 3.84 -9.35
C SER A 94 -12.69 4.23 -8.36
N THR A 95 -11.49 4.54 -8.86
CA THR A 95 -10.38 4.98 -8.00
C THR A 95 -10.63 6.32 -7.33
N ASP A 96 -11.55 7.15 -7.80
CA ASP A 96 -11.94 8.44 -7.21
C ASP A 96 -13.12 8.34 -6.22
N ASP A 97 -13.58 7.12 -5.90
CA ASP A 97 -14.70 6.91 -4.98
C ASP A 97 -14.41 7.46 -3.58
N ALA A 98 -15.43 8.06 -2.95
CA ALA A 98 -15.34 8.65 -1.62
C ALA A 98 -14.90 7.66 -0.52
N MET A 99 -15.08 6.35 -0.72
CA MET A 99 -14.58 5.34 0.22
C MET A 99 -13.06 5.37 0.41
N PHE A 100 -12.33 5.96 -0.55
CA PHE A 100 -10.87 6.06 -0.54
C PHE A 100 -10.34 7.42 -0.05
N LEU A 101 -11.22 8.33 0.39
CA LEU A 101 -10.83 9.70 0.77
C LEU A 101 -9.71 9.73 1.84
N ASP A 102 -9.78 8.84 2.82
CA ASP A 102 -8.78 8.74 3.88
C ASP A 102 -7.40 8.30 3.35
N LEU A 103 -7.37 7.44 2.33
CA LEU A 103 -6.13 7.04 1.66
C LEU A 103 -5.55 8.20 0.85
N TYR A 104 -6.39 8.91 0.09
CA TYR A 104 -5.94 10.07 -0.70
C TYR A 104 -5.44 11.22 0.14
N THR A 105 -6.10 11.49 1.27
CA THR A 105 -5.67 12.52 2.22
C THR A 105 -4.28 12.21 2.80
N ARG A 106 -3.90 10.93 2.82
CA ARG A 106 -2.63 10.42 3.36
C ARG A 106 -1.64 10.00 2.28
N ARG A 107 -1.89 10.27 0.99
CA ARG A 107 -1.11 9.75 -0.14
C ARG A 107 0.41 9.97 0.00
N TYR A 108 0.84 11.14 0.45
CA TYR A 108 2.27 11.45 0.61
C TYR A 108 2.90 10.71 1.79
N GLN A 109 2.17 10.58 2.90
CA GLN A 109 2.56 9.73 4.04
C GLN A 109 2.67 8.27 3.59
N LEU A 110 1.86 7.87 2.62
CA LEU A 110 1.87 6.55 1.99
C LEU A 110 2.90 6.40 0.88
N GLY A 111 3.74 7.41 0.62
CA GLY A 111 4.86 7.30 -0.33
C GLY A 111 4.55 7.71 -1.76
N ASP A 112 3.41 8.36 -2.00
CA ASP A 112 3.11 8.91 -3.33
C ASP A 112 4.03 10.11 -3.66
N HIS A 113 4.21 10.33 -4.96
CA HIS A 113 5.05 11.42 -5.48
C HIS A 113 4.37 12.78 -5.27
N ASP A 114 5.11 13.76 -4.73
CA ASP A 114 4.66 15.14 -4.59
C ASP A 114 5.32 16.05 -5.63
N TYR A 115 4.66 16.16 -6.79
CA TYR A 115 5.13 16.98 -7.90
C TYR A 115 5.23 18.47 -7.53
N ALA A 116 4.39 18.96 -6.60
CA ALA A 116 4.36 20.37 -6.25
C ALA A 116 5.60 20.79 -5.44
N ASN A 117 6.12 19.86 -4.64
CA ASN A 117 7.29 20.07 -3.79
C ASN A 117 8.56 19.35 -4.30
N GLY A 118 8.50 18.70 -5.46
CA GLY A 118 9.63 17.97 -6.05
C GLY A 118 10.05 16.73 -5.24
N VAL A 119 9.14 16.13 -4.47
CA VAL A 119 9.45 14.96 -3.64
C VAL A 119 9.22 13.68 -4.43
N ALA A 120 10.29 12.92 -4.64
CA ALA A 120 10.28 11.59 -5.26
C ALA A 120 9.34 10.61 -4.51
N PRO A 121 8.79 9.58 -5.18
CA PRO A 121 8.00 8.59 -4.46
C PRO A 121 8.91 7.82 -3.49
N ASP A 122 8.39 7.53 -2.30
CA ASP A 122 9.11 6.77 -1.28
C ASP A 122 8.46 5.40 -1.14
N LEU A 123 9.15 4.39 -1.67
CA LEU A 123 8.65 3.03 -1.72
C LEU A 123 9.06 2.19 -0.49
N LYS A 124 9.61 2.79 0.57
CA LYS A 124 9.99 2.01 1.77
C LYS A 124 8.77 1.63 2.60
N TRP A 125 8.65 0.34 2.94
CA TRP A 125 7.59 -0.16 3.80
C TRP A 125 7.95 -0.09 5.29
N SER A 126 7.79 1.09 5.89
CA SER A 126 8.09 1.34 7.31
C SER A 126 6.87 1.06 8.23
N PRO A 127 7.09 0.88 9.55
CA PRO A 127 6.00 0.74 10.52
C PRO A 127 4.98 1.89 10.49
N GLU A 128 5.44 3.13 10.31
CA GLU A 128 4.57 4.31 10.23
C GLU A 128 3.66 4.25 8.99
N ARG A 129 4.19 3.73 7.86
CA ARG A 129 3.40 3.52 6.65
C ARG A 129 2.42 2.37 6.78
N MET A 130 2.80 1.27 7.42
CA MET A 130 1.88 0.17 7.73
C MET A 130 0.70 0.67 8.57
N GLU A 131 0.98 1.46 9.61
CA GLU A 131 -0.06 2.05 10.46
C GLU A 131 -0.97 3.01 9.67
N THR A 132 -0.36 3.85 8.82
CA THR A 132 -1.10 4.81 7.97
C THR A 132 -1.99 4.08 6.97
N TRP A 133 -1.50 3.00 6.36
CA TRP A 133 -2.27 2.16 5.44
C TRP A 133 -3.43 1.48 6.16
N LEU A 134 -3.18 0.85 7.32
CA LEU A 134 -4.22 0.25 8.15
C LEU A 134 -5.32 1.25 8.53
N LYS A 135 -4.95 2.48 8.90
CA LYS A 135 -5.91 3.56 9.18
C LYS A 135 -6.76 3.90 7.96
N GLY A 136 -6.16 3.98 6.77
CA GLY A 136 -6.85 4.29 5.52
C GLY A 136 -7.73 3.16 4.96
N ILE A 137 -7.41 1.89 5.26
CA ILE A 137 -8.19 0.73 4.79
C ILE A 137 -9.42 0.46 5.68
N LYS A 138 -9.38 0.82 6.96
CA LYS A 138 -10.52 0.63 7.88
C LYS A 138 -11.85 1.17 7.33
N PRO A 139 -11.94 2.39 6.76
CA PRO A 139 -13.16 2.87 6.11
C PRO A 139 -13.66 1.96 4.98
N VAL A 140 -12.76 1.40 4.16
CA VAL A 140 -13.12 0.49 3.05
C VAL A 140 -13.76 -0.79 3.59
N CYS A 141 -13.18 -1.41 4.61
CA CYS A 141 -13.74 -2.60 5.25
C CYS A 141 -15.08 -2.32 5.98
N ASN A 142 -15.36 -1.07 6.31
CA ASN A 142 -16.61 -0.64 6.94
C ASN A 142 -17.65 -0.11 5.95
N ASP A 143 -17.31 0.05 4.67
CA ASP A 143 -18.24 0.57 3.66
C ASP A 143 -19.32 -0.48 3.36
N PRO A 144 -20.62 -0.13 3.44
CA PRO A 144 -21.72 -1.07 3.19
C PRO A 144 -21.68 -1.69 1.80
N ARG A 145 -21.16 -0.98 0.78
CA ARG A 145 -21.05 -1.49 -0.59
C ARG A 145 -19.97 -2.58 -0.68
N PHE A 146 -18.87 -2.41 0.05
CA PHE A 146 -17.83 -3.43 0.15
C PHE A 146 -18.35 -4.68 0.90
N GLN A 147 -19.10 -4.47 1.99
CA GLN A 147 -19.75 -5.55 2.73
C GLN A 147 -20.79 -6.30 1.89
N ALA A 148 -21.61 -5.59 1.12
CA ALA A 148 -22.58 -6.21 0.21
C ALA A 148 -21.90 -7.03 -0.90
N ARG A 149 -20.67 -6.69 -1.28
CA ARG A 149 -19.88 -7.44 -2.27
C ARG A 149 -19.27 -8.72 -1.70
N TYR A 150 -18.94 -8.73 -0.41
CA TYR A 150 -18.30 -9.86 0.28
C TYR A 150 -19.07 -10.28 1.54
N PRO A 151 -20.37 -10.60 1.46
CA PRO A 151 -21.22 -10.75 2.64
C PRO A 151 -20.76 -11.87 3.60
N ASP A 152 -20.13 -12.92 3.06
CA ASP A 152 -19.74 -14.10 3.81
C ASP A 152 -18.29 -14.05 4.33
N LEU A 153 -17.61 -12.90 4.25
CA LEU A 153 -16.17 -12.78 4.55
C LEU A 153 -15.78 -13.24 5.95
N ALA A 154 -16.68 -13.15 6.93
CA ALA A 154 -16.42 -13.65 8.28
C ALA A 154 -16.30 -15.18 8.34
N THR A 155 -17.00 -15.90 7.46
CA THR A 155 -17.07 -17.36 7.43
C THR A 155 -16.27 -17.98 6.28
N ASP A 156 -16.18 -17.29 5.13
CA ASP A 156 -15.45 -17.75 3.95
C ASP A 156 -14.70 -16.57 3.28
N PRO A 157 -13.36 -16.49 3.40
CA PRO A 157 -12.57 -15.43 2.80
C PRO A 157 -12.31 -15.63 1.30
N THR A 158 -12.68 -16.77 0.72
CA THR A 158 -12.26 -17.20 -0.62
C THR A 158 -12.58 -16.17 -1.70
N ALA A 159 -13.75 -15.54 -1.65
CA ALA A 159 -14.16 -14.56 -2.65
C ALA A 159 -13.27 -13.31 -2.64
N LEU A 160 -12.92 -12.80 -1.45
CA LEU A 160 -12.04 -11.64 -1.32
C LEU A 160 -10.61 -11.99 -1.73
N VAL A 161 -10.09 -13.13 -1.26
CA VAL A 161 -8.74 -13.60 -1.60
C VAL A 161 -8.57 -13.80 -3.11
N LYS A 162 -9.56 -14.38 -3.79
CA LYS A 162 -9.54 -14.51 -5.26
C LYS A 162 -9.57 -13.16 -5.96
N ALA A 163 -10.36 -12.21 -5.47
CA ALA A 163 -10.41 -10.87 -6.05
C ALA A 163 -9.08 -10.11 -5.87
N ALA A 164 -8.44 -10.30 -4.71
CA ALA A 164 -7.20 -9.70 -4.29
C ALA A 164 -5.97 -10.27 -5.02
N PHE A 165 -5.78 -11.59 -4.96
CA PHE A 165 -4.54 -12.27 -5.32
C PHE A 165 -4.67 -13.15 -6.56
N ALA A 166 -5.86 -13.18 -7.19
CA ALA A 166 -6.16 -14.04 -8.34
C ALA A 166 -5.93 -15.55 -8.08
N ARG A 167 -5.94 -15.98 -6.82
CA ARG A 167 -5.83 -17.38 -6.38
C ARG A 167 -6.79 -17.68 -5.23
N ALA A 168 -7.05 -18.96 -4.99
CA ALA A 168 -7.73 -19.39 -3.77
C ALA A 168 -6.77 -19.29 -2.57
N PRO A 169 -7.28 -19.10 -1.34
CA PRO A 169 -6.46 -19.27 -0.15
C PRO A 169 -6.03 -20.74 -0.03
N ASP A 170 -4.82 -20.96 0.46
CA ASP A 170 -4.37 -22.29 0.87
C ASP A 170 -4.78 -22.61 2.32
N ASP A 171 -4.48 -23.83 2.78
CA ASP A 171 -4.86 -24.30 4.11
C ASP A 171 -4.18 -23.51 5.24
N GLU A 172 -2.97 -22.98 5.01
CA GLU A 172 -2.24 -22.18 6.00
C GLU A 172 -2.87 -20.80 6.15
N GLU A 173 -3.24 -20.16 5.05
CA GLU A 173 -3.96 -18.89 5.05
C GLU A 173 -5.34 -19.02 5.71
N LEU A 174 -6.08 -20.09 5.40
CA LEU A 174 -7.36 -20.36 6.06
C LEU A 174 -7.19 -20.50 7.58
N ALA A 175 -6.16 -21.23 8.02
CA ALA A 175 -5.85 -21.34 9.44
C ALA A 175 -5.44 -20.00 10.08
N ALA A 176 -4.71 -19.15 9.36
CA ALA A 176 -4.35 -17.81 9.82
C ALA A 176 -5.58 -16.90 9.97
N PHE A 177 -6.55 -16.97 9.03
CA PHE A 177 -7.80 -16.22 9.14
C PHE A 177 -8.64 -16.67 10.34
N GLU A 178 -8.71 -17.97 10.63
CA GLU A 178 -9.37 -18.47 11.85
C GLU A 178 -8.71 -17.92 13.13
N GLN A 179 -7.38 -17.88 13.17
CA GLN A 179 -6.66 -17.31 14.31
C GLN A 179 -6.95 -15.82 14.49
N VAL A 180 -6.92 -15.04 13.41
CA VAL A 180 -7.20 -13.60 13.42
C VAL A 180 -8.64 -13.31 13.87
N LYS A 181 -9.59 -14.18 13.51
CA LYS A 181 -11.00 -14.06 13.96
C LYS A 181 -11.20 -14.37 15.44
N SER A 182 -10.41 -15.29 16.01
CA SER A 182 -10.59 -15.74 17.41
C SER A 182 -10.53 -14.62 18.45
N GLY A 183 -9.87 -13.49 18.12
CA GLY A 183 -9.81 -12.30 18.98
C GLY A 183 -11.04 -11.39 18.91
N GLN A 184 -12.06 -11.72 18.12
CA GLN A 184 -13.24 -10.88 17.90
C GLN A 184 -14.52 -11.55 18.38
N PRO A 185 -15.31 -10.89 19.25
CA PRO A 185 -16.47 -11.50 19.89
C PRO A 185 -17.71 -11.56 18.99
N ASP A 186 -17.75 -10.81 17.88
CA ASP A 186 -18.89 -10.70 17.00
C ASP A 186 -18.50 -10.83 15.51
N GLY A 187 -19.48 -11.19 14.67
CA GLY A 187 -19.26 -11.41 13.25
C GLY A 187 -18.80 -10.16 12.49
N ALA A 188 -19.15 -8.95 12.95
CA ALA A 188 -18.70 -7.72 12.32
C ALA A 188 -17.22 -7.43 12.61
N GLY A 189 -16.75 -7.71 13.83
CA GLY A 189 -15.35 -7.69 14.20
C GLY A 189 -14.56 -8.73 13.42
N GLN A 190 -15.06 -9.96 13.32
CA GLN A 190 -14.45 -11.03 12.52
C GLN A 190 -14.33 -10.64 11.05
N TYR A 191 -15.42 -10.13 10.44
CA TYR A 191 -15.42 -9.59 9.09
C TYR A 191 -14.30 -8.57 8.89
N ARG A 192 -14.24 -7.56 9.76
CA ARG A 192 -13.27 -6.46 9.63
C ARG A 192 -11.85 -6.97 9.75
N MET A 193 -11.59 -7.90 10.66
CA MET A 193 -10.25 -8.44 10.85
C MET A 193 -9.78 -9.26 9.66
N VAL A 194 -10.64 -10.09 9.06
CA VAL A 194 -10.32 -10.82 7.82
C VAL A 194 -10.12 -9.84 6.66
N CYS A 195 -10.99 -8.84 6.51
CA CYS A 195 -10.85 -7.79 5.50
C CYS A 195 -9.50 -7.07 5.60
N LEU A 196 -9.13 -6.62 6.81
CA LEU A 196 -7.85 -5.96 7.05
C LEU A 196 -6.69 -6.91 6.75
N ALA A 197 -6.73 -8.15 7.26
CA ALA A 197 -5.66 -9.12 7.03
C ALA A 197 -5.38 -9.34 5.53
N VAL A 198 -6.42 -9.49 4.72
CA VAL A 198 -6.28 -9.64 3.27
C VAL A 198 -5.75 -8.35 2.63
N LEU A 199 -6.36 -7.20 2.90
CA LEU A 199 -6.02 -5.93 2.24
C LEU A 199 -4.71 -5.29 2.74
N THR A 200 -4.06 -5.86 3.75
CA THR A 200 -2.73 -5.45 4.22
C THR A 200 -1.64 -6.48 3.97
N SER A 201 -1.93 -7.58 3.27
CA SER A 201 -0.90 -8.53 2.86
C SER A 201 0.10 -7.88 1.90
N LEU A 202 1.30 -8.46 1.83
CA LEU A 202 2.37 -7.94 0.98
C LEU A 202 1.97 -7.90 -0.49
N GLU A 203 1.17 -8.84 -0.98
CA GLU A 203 0.70 -8.86 -2.38
C GLU A 203 -0.13 -7.63 -2.76
N PHE A 204 -0.74 -6.95 -1.78
CA PHE A 204 -1.42 -5.68 -2.01
C PHE A 204 -0.49 -4.47 -1.97
N VAL A 205 0.58 -4.55 -1.20
CA VAL A 205 1.33 -3.37 -0.81
C VAL A 205 2.76 -3.37 -1.31
N ALA A 206 3.34 -4.51 -1.66
CA ALA A 206 4.76 -4.66 -1.92
C ALA A 206 5.09 -5.51 -3.15
N ARG A 207 6.32 -5.35 -3.65
CA ARG A 207 6.99 -6.08 -4.73
C ARG A 207 8.39 -6.48 -4.33
#